data_AF-A0A1Y2DI40-F1
#
_entry.id   AF-A0A1Y2DI40-F1
#
_cell.length_a   1.000
_cell.length_b   1.000
_cell.length_c   1.000
_cell.angle_alpha   90.00
_cell.angle_beta   90.00
_cell.angle_gamma   90.00
#
_symmetry.space_group_name_H-M   'P 1'
#
loop_
_entity.id
_entity.type
_entity.pdbx_description
1 polymer ?
#
loop_
_entity_poly.entity_id
_entity_poly.type
_entity_poly.pdbx_seq_one_letter_code
_entity_poly.pdbx_strand_id
1 'polypeptide(L)'
;MKYSSLITLLSLSAATVMALPSPVRPVAPRAESDSCAPKSITNSNTCVAAQKLADGIDENIAVQKQEQSDVAAIKKIVGTSNIDQAKFQSVKEKLLRTVNKGISVRESNQKMAPPGNNAITGLRTVANAQKKELSQAESLEGTASDLDIISNLQTEFSGGIEQNKKNKEAALDCCT
;
A
#
# COMPACT_ATOMS: atom_id res chain seq x y z
N MET A 1 26.04 -3.89 -29.22
CA MET A 1 25.82 -5.27 -29.74
C MET A 1 24.35 -5.38 -30.12
N LYS A 2 24.06 -5.59 -31.40
CA LYS A 2 22.70 -5.68 -31.96
C LYS A 2 22.34 -7.17 -32.04
N TYR A 3 21.30 -7.60 -31.34
CA TYR A 3 20.68 -8.90 -31.60
C TYR A 3 19.26 -8.68 -32.10
N SER A 4 19.07 -9.18 -33.31
CA SER A 4 17.88 -9.14 -34.14
C SER A 4 17.26 -10.54 -34.14
N SER A 5 15.94 -10.59 -34.37
CA SER A 5 15.14 -11.76 -34.78
C SER A 5 14.81 -12.75 -33.63
N LEU A 6 13.63 -13.38 -33.54
CA LEU A 6 12.59 -13.68 -34.51
C LEU A 6 11.19 -13.53 -33.89
N ILE A 7 10.25 -13.06 -34.71
CA ILE A 7 8.80 -13.19 -34.51
C ILE A 7 8.40 -14.57 -35.03
N THR A 8 7.86 -15.43 -34.16
CA THR A 8 7.19 -16.67 -34.58
C THR A 8 5.69 -16.49 -34.38
N LEU A 9 5.01 -16.22 -35.50
CA LEU A 9 3.57 -16.36 -35.64
C LEU A 9 3.23 -17.86 -35.70
N LEU A 10 2.45 -18.34 -34.72
CA LEU A 10 1.81 -19.66 -34.78
C LEU A 10 0.30 -19.44 -34.83
N SER A 11 -0.29 -19.80 -35.97
CA SER A 11 -1.71 -19.67 -36.28
C SER A 11 -2.51 -20.93 -35.96
N LEU A 12 -3.64 -20.70 -35.29
CA LEU A 12 -4.98 -21.29 -35.51
C LEU A 12 -5.23 -22.78 -35.25
N SER A 13 -6.12 -23.04 -34.29
CA SER A 13 -7.27 -23.97 -34.42
C SER A 13 -8.28 -23.67 -33.30
N ALA A 14 -9.37 -22.97 -33.65
CA ALA A 14 -10.53 -22.80 -32.77
C ALA A 14 -11.56 -23.88 -33.12
N ALA A 15 -11.80 -24.82 -32.22
CA ALA A 15 -12.97 -25.69 -32.28
C ALA A 15 -14.15 -24.97 -31.62
N THR A 16 -15.14 -24.58 -32.43
CA THR A 16 -16.39 -23.99 -31.95
C THR A 16 -17.32 -25.11 -31.49
N VAL A 17 -17.45 -25.29 -30.18
CA VAL A 17 -18.57 -26.05 -29.59
C VAL A 17 -19.74 -25.09 -29.49
N MET A 18 -20.82 -25.33 -30.23
CA MET A 18 -22.12 -24.67 -30.00
C MET A 18 -22.74 -25.27 -28.74
N ALA A 19 -22.43 -24.68 -27.59
CA ALA A 19 -23.20 -24.88 -26.38
C ALA A 19 -24.53 -24.10 -26.52
N LEU A 20 -25.65 -24.83 -26.46
CA LEU A 20 -26.98 -24.23 -26.36
C LEU A 20 -27.03 -23.30 -25.14
N PRO A 21 -27.64 -22.10 -25.25
CA PRO A 21 -27.82 -21.24 -24.09
C PRO A 21 -28.80 -21.93 -23.13
N SER A 22 -28.30 -22.33 -21.96
CA SER A 22 -29.14 -22.62 -20.80
C SER A 22 -30.08 -21.43 -20.55
N PRO A 23 -31.33 -21.65 -20.11
CA PRO A 23 -32.18 -20.55 -19.67
C PRO A 23 -31.43 -19.78 -18.58
N VAL A 24 -31.08 -18.52 -18.89
CA VAL A 24 -30.53 -17.60 -17.91
C VAL A 24 -31.62 -17.43 -16.87
N ARG A 25 -31.48 -18.13 -15.74
CA ARG A 25 -32.20 -17.76 -14.53
C ARG A 25 -31.94 -16.27 -14.32
N PRO A 26 -32.96 -15.43 -14.10
CA PRO A 26 -32.71 -14.06 -13.69
C PRO A 26 -31.84 -14.12 -12.44
N VAL A 27 -30.56 -13.80 -12.60
CA VAL A 27 -29.68 -13.54 -11.48
C VAL A 27 -30.31 -12.31 -10.86
N ALA A 28 -30.95 -12.49 -9.70
CA ALA A 28 -31.40 -11.39 -8.88
C ALA A 28 -30.27 -10.34 -8.85
N PRO A 29 -30.56 -9.04 -8.99
CA PRO A 29 -29.53 -8.02 -8.94
C PRO A 29 -28.65 -8.32 -7.74
N ARG A 30 -27.37 -8.61 -8.02
CA ARG A 30 -26.34 -8.74 -7.00
C ARG A 30 -26.46 -7.48 -6.18
N ALA A 31 -26.90 -7.61 -4.93
CA ALA A 31 -27.01 -6.48 -4.02
C ALA A 31 -25.73 -5.66 -4.17
N GLU A 32 -25.87 -4.48 -4.76
CA GLU A 32 -24.86 -3.46 -4.68
C GLU A 32 -24.59 -3.35 -3.20
N SER A 33 -23.34 -3.60 -2.81
CA SER A 33 -22.91 -3.43 -1.45
C SER A 33 -23.03 -1.95 -1.15
N ASP A 34 -24.22 -1.54 -0.72
CA ASP A 34 -24.54 -0.19 -0.29
C ASP A 34 -23.47 0.22 0.73
N SER A 35 -22.51 0.99 0.24
CA SER A 35 -21.56 1.74 1.03
C SER A 35 -22.38 2.62 1.98
N CYS A 36 -22.31 2.30 3.27
CA CYS A 36 -23.14 2.84 4.34
C CYS A 36 -24.69 2.69 4.12
N ALA A 37 -25.21 1.47 3.88
CA ALA A 37 -26.67 1.25 3.91
C ALA A 37 -27.29 1.72 5.26
N PRO A 38 -28.28 2.62 5.26
CA PRO A 38 -28.87 3.16 6.47
C PRO A 38 -29.92 2.18 7.03
N LYS A 39 -29.48 1.05 7.59
CA LYS A 39 -30.35 0.29 8.50
C LYS A 39 -30.22 0.88 9.90
N SER A 40 -30.97 1.96 10.08
CA SER A 40 -31.59 2.43 11.32
C SER A 40 -31.13 1.69 12.57
N ILE A 41 -30.04 2.18 13.15
CA ILE A 41 -29.73 2.47 14.55
C ILE A 41 -28.24 2.84 14.49
N THR A 42 -27.90 4.00 15.01
CA THR A 42 -26.55 4.37 15.51
C THR A 42 -25.90 3.17 16.21
N ASN A 43 -25.23 2.30 15.46
CA ASN A 43 -24.50 1.16 15.99
C ASN A 43 -23.21 1.71 16.58
N SER A 44 -23.30 2.20 17.82
CA SER A 44 -22.18 2.70 18.61
C SER A 44 -20.93 1.82 18.47
N ASN A 45 -21.12 0.49 18.42
CA ASN A 45 -20.03 -0.48 18.24
C ASN A 45 -19.31 -0.38 16.88
N THR A 46 -20.01 -0.10 15.79
CA THR A 46 -19.40 0.10 14.46
C THR A 46 -18.61 1.41 14.44
N CYS A 47 -19.14 2.45 15.07
CA CYS A 47 -18.43 3.73 15.21
C CYS A 47 -17.19 3.62 16.09
N VAL A 48 -17.27 2.86 17.19
CA VAL A 48 -16.11 2.54 18.05
C VAL A 48 -15.05 1.76 17.27
N ALA A 49 -15.44 0.80 16.43
CA ALA A 49 -14.50 0.05 15.60
C ALA A 49 -13.87 0.93 14.50
N ALA A 50 -14.65 1.80 13.87
CA ALA A 50 -14.15 2.80 12.93
C ALA A 50 -13.17 3.79 13.59
N GLN A 51 -13.45 4.24 14.81
CA GLN A 51 -12.53 5.10 15.56
C GLN A 51 -11.20 4.39 15.86
N LYS A 52 -11.25 3.13 16.32
CA LYS A 52 -10.04 2.32 16.51
C LYS A 52 -9.24 2.13 15.22
N LEU A 53 -9.93 1.94 14.10
CA LEU A 53 -9.29 1.89 12.80
C LEU A 53 -8.62 3.23 12.45
N ALA A 54 -9.29 4.35 12.69
CA ALA A 54 -8.74 5.69 12.46
C ALA A 54 -7.49 5.95 13.33
N ASP A 55 -7.49 5.54 14.59
CA ASP A 55 -6.34 5.65 15.50
C ASP A 55 -5.15 4.79 14.99
N GLY A 56 -5.42 3.57 14.52
CA GLY A 56 -4.41 2.73 13.89
C GLY A 56 -3.86 3.32 12.59
N ILE A 57 -4.68 4.04 11.81
CA ILE A 57 -4.25 4.77 10.62
C ILE A 57 -3.37 5.97 11.00
N ASP A 58 -3.64 6.64 12.12
CA ASP A 58 -2.75 7.68 12.66
C ASP A 58 -1.37 7.10 13.03
N GLU A 59 -1.31 5.90 13.62
CA GLU A 59 -0.05 5.20 13.85
C GLU A 59 0.71 4.95 12.53
N ASN A 60 0.01 4.56 11.46
CA ASN A 60 0.63 4.43 10.13
C ASN A 60 1.20 5.73 9.58
N ILE A 61 0.52 6.86 9.79
CA ILE A 61 1.00 8.17 9.37
C ILE A 61 2.24 8.55 10.18
N ALA A 62 2.23 8.31 11.49
CA ALA A 62 3.39 8.57 12.36
C ALA A 62 4.61 7.74 11.94
N VAL A 63 4.43 6.45 11.65
CA VAL A 63 5.50 5.58 11.16
C VAL A 63 6.05 6.09 9.82
N GLN A 64 5.21 6.47 8.85
CA GLN A 64 5.69 7.00 7.57
C GLN A 64 6.45 8.32 7.69
N LYS A 65 6.10 9.18 8.65
CA LYS A 65 6.91 10.36 8.97
C LYS A 65 8.29 9.96 9.48
N GLN A 66 8.38 8.89 10.26
CA GLN A 66 9.67 8.33 10.69
C GLN A 66 10.44 7.72 9.50
N GLU A 67 9.76 7.04 8.57
CA GLU A 67 10.36 6.51 7.33
C GLU A 67 10.97 7.65 6.48
N GLN A 68 10.26 8.78 6.34
CA GLN A 68 10.79 9.98 5.68
C GLN A 68 12.03 10.54 6.38
N SER A 69 12.01 10.61 7.71
CA SER A 69 13.17 11.05 8.50
C SER A 69 14.37 10.12 8.33
N ASP A 70 14.14 8.81 8.29
CA ASP A 70 15.20 7.81 8.16
C ASP A 70 15.82 7.87 6.75
N VAL A 71 15.01 7.99 5.69
CA VAL A 71 15.51 8.17 4.31
C VAL A 71 16.25 9.48 4.13
N ALA A 72 15.79 10.58 4.75
CA ALA A 72 16.51 11.85 4.73
C ALA A 72 17.90 11.74 5.39
N ALA A 73 18.03 10.94 6.45
CA ALA A 73 19.31 10.67 7.08
C ALA A 73 20.24 9.85 6.16
N ILE A 74 19.73 8.84 5.44
CA ILE A 74 20.50 8.10 4.42
C ILE A 74 20.95 9.05 3.31
N LYS A 75 20.05 9.88 2.78
CA LYS A 75 20.36 10.89 1.74
C LYS A 75 21.52 11.78 2.15
N LYS A 76 21.53 12.25 3.40
CA LYS A 76 22.62 13.07 3.94
C LYS A 76 23.95 12.32 3.95
N ILE A 77 23.95 11.02 4.24
CA ILE A 77 25.18 10.20 4.29
C ILE A 77 25.73 9.96 2.88
N VAL A 78 24.89 9.46 1.97
CA VAL A 78 25.33 9.11 0.60
C VAL A 78 25.61 10.33 -0.28
N GLY A 79 25.09 11.51 0.10
CA GLY A 79 25.37 12.78 -0.56
C GLY A 79 26.71 13.42 -0.17
N THR A 80 27.51 12.79 0.70
CA THR A 80 28.86 13.25 1.05
C THR A 80 29.92 12.65 0.13
N SER A 81 31.05 13.34 -0.03
CA SER A 81 32.19 12.81 -0.78
C SER A 81 32.90 11.63 -0.09
N ASN A 82 32.82 11.56 1.25
CA ASN A 82 33.42 10.52 2.07
C ASN A 82 32.32 9.79 2.84
N ILE A 83 31.73 8.77 2.21
CA ILE A 83 30.63 8.01 2.78
C ILE A 83 31.13 7.16 3.95
N ASP A 84 30.58 7.42 5.14
CA ASP A 84 30.76 6.58 6.32
C ASP A 84 29.85 5.35 6.22
N GLN A 85 30.42 4.22 5.80
CA GLN A 85 29.70 2.97 5.57
C GLN A 85 29.11 2.37 6.85
N ALA A 86 29.78 2.51 8.00
CA ALA A 86 29.26 2.02 9.27
C ALA A 86 28.01 2.81 9.69
N LYS A 87 28.05 4.13 9.53
CA LYS A 87 26.90 5.00 9.77
C LYS A 87 25.77 4.75 8.77
N PHE A 88 26.09 4.55 7.50
CA PHE A 88 25.11 4.18 6.49
C PHE A 88 24.36 2.91 6.89
N GLN A 89 25.09 1.82 7.20
CA GLN A 89 24.50 0.54 7.57
C GLN A 89 23.59 0.67 8.80
N SER A 90 24.03 1.40 9.83
CA SER A 90 23.22 1.64 11.03
C SER A 90 21.90 2.37 10.73
N VAL A 91 21.94 3.39 9.86
CA VAL A 91 20.73 4.14 9.47
C VAL A 91 19.84 3.31 8.53
N LYS A 92 20.42 2.52 7.63
CA LYS A 92 19.67 1.58 6.77
C LYS A 92 18.91 0.56 7.61
N GLU A 93 19.55 -0.04 8.62
CA GLU A 93 18.87 -0.98 9.52
C GLU A 93 17.74 -0.30 10.30
N LYS A 94 17.91 0.96 10.69
CA LYS A 94 16.82 1.74 11.30
C LYS A 94 15.65 1.91 10.33
N LEU A 95 15.92 2.34 9.09
CA LEU A 95 14.90 2.44 8.04
C LEU A 95 14.15 1.12 7.86
N LEU A 96 14.86 0.00 7.73
CA LEU A 96 14.25 -1.33 7.54
C LEU A 96 13.36 -1.73 8.73
N ARG A 97 13.78 -1.44 9.97
CA ARG A 97 12.93 -1.65 11.15
C ARG A 97 11.67 -0.78 11.10
N THR A 98 11.81 0.48 10.71
CA THR A 98 10.68 1.41 10.58
C THR A 98 9.69 0.94 9.51
N VAL A 99 10.17 0.55 8.32
CA VAL A 99 9.34 0.01 7.22
C VAL A 99 8.59 -1.25 7.66
N ASN A 100 9.28 -2.20 8.30
CA ASN A 100 8.64 -3.42 8.82
C ASN A 100 7.59 -3.14 9.90
N LYS A 101 7.84 -2.17 10.78
CA LYS A 101 6.85 -1.69 11.74
C LYS A 101 5.63 -1.11 11.01
N GLY A 102 5.84 -0.34 9.94
CA GLY A 102 4.77 0.18 9.10
C GLY A 102 3.90 -0.92 8.50
N ILE A 103 4.52 -1.98 7.95
CA ILE A 103 3.85 -3.17 7.42
C ILE A 103 2.97 -3.80 8.50
N SER A 104 3.54 -4.08 9.67
CA SER A 104 2.82 -4.72 10.78
C SER A 104 1.60 -3.92 11.22
N VAL A 105 1.71 -2.58 11.30
CA VAL A 105 0.57 -1.73 11.68
C VAL A 105 -0.50 -1.73 10.58
N ARG A 106 -0.13 -1.69 9.29
CA ARG A 106 -1.10 -1.76 8.17
C ARG A 106 -1.84 -3.09 8.14
N GLU A 107 -1.14 -4.20 8.36
CA GLU A 107 -1.77 -5.52 8.47
C GLU A 107 -2.75 -5.59 9.64
N SER A 108 -2.40 -4.98 10.78
CA SER A 108 -3.31 -4.85 11.91
C SER A 108 -4.56 -4.05 11.54
N ASN A 109 -4.38 -2.90 10.88
CA ASN A 109 -5.49 -2.05 10.42
C ASN A 109 -6.42 -2.77 9.45
N GLN A 110 -5.87 -3.55 8.50
CA GLN A 110 -6.68 -4.38 7.60
C GLN A 110 -7.50 -5.43 8.35
N LYS A 111 -6.96 -6.04 9.42
CA LYS A 111 -7.69 -7.00 10.25
C LYS A 111 -8.77 -6.34 11.12
N MET A 112 -8.53 -5.11 11.57
CA MET A 112 -9.47 -4.34 12.40
C MET A 112 -10.60 -3.68 11.59
N ALA A 113 -10.43 -3.52 10.28
CA ALA A 113 -11.39 -2.82 9.44
C ALA A 113 -12.76 -3.51 9.47
N PRO A 114 -13.84 -2.81 9.92
CA PRO A 114 -15.18 -3.38 9.92
C PRO A 114 -15.60 -3.78 8.50
N PRO A 115 -16.31 -4.90 8.31
CA PRO A 115 -16.83 -5.29 6.99
C PRO A 115 -17.63 -4.15 6.36
N GLY A 116 -17.34 -3.84 5.09
CA GLY A 116 -18.02 -2.76 4.36
C GLY A 116 -17.49 -1.36 4.66
N ASN A 117 -16.46 -1.20 5.49
CA ASN A 117 -15.85 0.11 5.73
C ASN A 117 -15.14 0.64 4.46
N ASN A 118 -15.35 1.91 4.13
CA ASN A 118 -14.86 2.55 2.90
C ASN A 118 -13.31 2.61 2.83
N ALA A 119 -12.62 2.55 3.97
CA ALA A 119 -11.16 2.57 4.02
C ALA A 119 -10.50 1.29 3.47
N ILE A 120 -11.21 0.15 3.40
CA ILE A 120 -10.64 -1.16 3.06
C ILE A 120 -9.86 -1.15 1.73
N THR A 121 -10.40 -0.52 0.70
CA THR A 121 -9.73 -0.45 -0.60
C THR A 121 -8.44 0.35 -0.53
N GLY A 122 -8.46 1.50 0.15
CA GLY A 122 -7.28 2.33 0.32
C GLY A 122 -6.22 1.70 1.24
N LEU A 123 -6.63 0.95 2.27
CA LEU A 123 -5.74 0.16 3.13
C LEU A 123 -4.99 -0.94 2.33
N ARG A 124 -5.63 -1.52 1.32
CA ARG A 124 -5.00 -2.49 0.41
C ARG A 124 -4.01 -1.83 -0.55
N THR A 125 -4.31 -0.64 -1.05
CA THR A 125 -3.38 0.15 -1.88
C THR A 125 -2.07 0.40 -1.15
N VAL A 126 -2.13 0.91 0.09
CA VAL A 126 -0.92 1.21 0.88
C VAL A 126 -0.13 -0.04 1.29
N ALA A 127 -0.79 -1.19 1.49
CA ALA A 127 -0.10 -2.43 1.78
C ALA A 127 0.64 -2.99 0.56
N ASN A 128 0.08 -2.84 -0.64
CA ASN A 128 0.73 -3.27 -1.88
C ASN A 128 1.96 -2.41 -2.20
N ALA A 129 1.88 -1.09 -1.97
CA ALA A 129 3.01 -0.18 -2.14
C ALA A 129 4.20 -0.57 -1.24
N GLN A 130 3.92 -1.01 -0.02
CA GLN A 130 4.96 -1.25 0.99
C GLN A 130 5.93 -2.40 0.66
N LYS A 131 5.50 -3.37 -0.15
CA LYS A 131 6.41 -4.43 -0.65
C LYS A 131 7.50 -3.87 -1.55
N LYS A 132 7.12 -2.88 -2.38
CA LYS A 132 8.06 -2.18 -3.27
C LYS A 132 9.00 -1.30 -2.44
N GLU A 133 8.46 -0.53 -1.50
CA GLU A 133 9.24 0.32 -0.58
C GLU A 133 10.26 -0.49 0.22
N LEU A 134 9.87 -1.66 0.74
CA LEU A 134 10.80 -2.56 1.45
C LEU A 134 11.93 -3.03 0.52
N SER A 135 11.60 -3.50 -0.67
CA SER A 135 12.60 -3.95 -1.66
C SER A 135 13.57 -2.83 -2.04
N GLN A 136 13.09 -1.59 -2.20
CA GLN A 136 13.93 -0.42 -2.46
C GLN A 136 14.81 -0.06 -1.26
N ALA A 137 14.30 -0.14 -0.04
CA ALA A 137 15.10 0.10 1.16
C ALA A 137 16.19 -0.97 1.36
N GLU A 138 15.88 -2.23 1.05
CA GLU A 138 16.82 -3.34 1.07
C GLU A 138 17.93 -3.20 0.01
N SER A 139 17.60 -2.63 -1.15
CA SER A 139 18.55 -2.47 -2.26
C SER A 139 19.54 -1.31 -2.10
N LEU A 140 19.40 -0.46 -1.07
CA LEU A 140 20.33 0.64 -0.85
C LEU A 140 21.75 0.12 -0.56
N GLU A 141 22.75 0.58 -1.30
CA GLU A 141 24.13 0.08 -1.22
C GLU A 141 25.06 0.97 -0.39
N GLY A 142 24.62 2.19 -0.05
CA GLY A 142 25.42 3.17 0.64
C GLY A 142 26.32 3.92 -0.33
N THR A 143 25.83 4.22 -1.53
CA THR A 143 26.60 4.91 -2.57
C THR A 143 25.81 6.07 -3.15
N ALA A 144 26.49 6.99 -3.85
CA ALA A 144 25.84 8.10 -4.53
C ALA A 144 24.82 7.63 -5.61
N SER A 145 24.95 6.40 -6.11
CA SER A 145 24.00 5.80 -7.06
C SER A 145 22.62 5.54 -6.43
N ASP A 146 22.51 5.51 -5.10
CA ASP A 146 21.25 5.30 -4.40
C ASP A 146 20.32 6.51 -4.46
N LEU A 147 20.79 7.68 -4.91
CA LEU A 147 20.02 8.93 -4.84
C LEU A 147 18.66 8.87 -5.54
N ASP A 148 18.55 8.12 -6.65
CA ASP A 148 17.29 7.92 -7.36
C ASP A 148 16.33 7.03 -6.55
N ILE A 149 16.83 5.96 -5.95
CA ILE A 149 16.06 5.06 -5.08
C ILE A 149 15.55 5.83 -3.86
N ILE A 150 16.42 6.62 -3.24
CA ILE A 150 16.12 7.50 -2.10
C ILE A 150 15.04 8.50 -2.47
N SER A 151 15.13 9.15 -3.63
CA SER A 151 14.12 10.11 -4.09
C SER A 151 12.75 9.45 -4.32
N ASN A 152 12.75 8.24 -4.86
CA ASN A 152 11.53 7.44 -5.02
C ASN A 152 10.91 7.10 -3.65
N LEU A 153 11.70 6.59 -2.70
CA LEU A 153 11.23 6.29 -1.34
C LEU A 153 10.63 7.53 -0.65
N GLN A 154 11.26 8.71 -0.77
CA GLN A 154 10.71 9.95 -0.22
C GLN A 154 9.33 10.30 -0.81
N THR A 155 9.18 10.11 -2.12
CA THR A 155 7.92 10.37 -2.85
C THR A 155 6.85 9.35 -2.47
N GLU A 156 7.21 8.07 -2.39
CA GLU A 156 6.32 6.96 -2.06
C GLU A 156 5.80 7.08 -0.62
N PHE A 157 6.68 7.36 0.36
CA PHE A 157 6.25 7.62 1.74
C PHE A 157 5.35 8.85 1.85
N SER A 158 5.63 9.91 1.08
CA SER A 158 4.73 11.08 1.05
C SER A 158 3.35 10.72 0.47
N GLY A 159 3.31 9.97 -0.63
CA GLY A 159 2.08 9.50 -1.24
C GLY A 159 1.29 8.56 -0.33
N GLY A 160 1.98 7.68 0.38
CA GLY A 160 1.39 6.79 1.38
C GLY A 160 0.76 7.56 2.56
N ILE A 161 1.39 8.64 3.02
CA ILE A 161 0.83 9.52 4.06
C ILE A 161 -0.49 10.12 3.58
N GLU A 162 -0.52 10.69 2.38
CA GLU A 162 -1.74 11.29 1.81
C GLU A 162 -2.83 10.24 1.61
N GLN A 163 -2.49 9.03 1.16
CA GLN A 163 -3.46 7.95 1.05
C GLN A 163 -4.00 7.51 2.43
N ASN A 164 -3.16 7.50 3.47
CA ASN A 164 -3.62 7.17 4.82
C ASN A 164 -4.54 8.26 5.40
N LYS A 165 -4.31 9.54 5.12
CA LYS A 165 -5.25 10.61 5.51
C LYS A 165 -6.64 10.37 4.88
N LYS A 166 -6.69 10.06 3.59
CA LYS A 166 -7.94 9.69 2.90
C LYS A 166 -8.59 8.44 3.50
N ASN A 167 -7.79 7.43 3.85
CA ASN A 167 -8.30 6.21 4.49
C ASN A 167 -8.89 6.52 5.87
N LYS A 168 -8.30 7.44 6.62
CA LYS A 168 -8.81 7.86 7.93
C LYS A 168 -10.18 8.54 7.80
N GLU A 169 -10.30 9.47 6.86
CA GLU A 169 -11.60 10.12 6.55
C GLU A 169 -12.63 9.06 6.15
N ALA A 170 -12.28 8.17 5.23
CA ALA A 170 -13.14 7.07 4.79
C ALA A 170 -13.49 6.08 5.92
N ALA A 171 -12.60 5.90 6.90
CA ALA A 171 -12.86 5.03 8.05
C ALA A 171 -14.02 5.57 8.90
N LEU A 172 -14.12 6.89 9.03
CA LEU A 172 -15.08 7.61 9.88
C LEU A 172 -16.35 8.06 9.15
N ASP A 173 -16.39 7.94 7.83
CA ASP A 173 -17.47 8.44 6.97
C ASP A 173 -18.86 7.91 7.38
N CYS A 174 -18.96 6.63 7.78
CA CYS A 174 -20.22 6.05 8.27
C CYS A 174 -20.50 6.31 9.77
N CYS A 175 -19.81 7.24 10.42
CA CYS A 175 -19.84 7.48 11.88
C CYS A 175 -20.21 8.92 12.27
N THR A 176 -20.75 9.69 11.33
CA THR A 176 -21.14 11.09 11.48
C THR A 176 -22.59 11.28 11.94
#